data_AF-A0A1I6QU61-F1
#
_entry.id   AF-A0A1I6QU61-F1
#
_cell.length_a   1.000
_cell.length_b   1.000
_cell.length_c   1.000
_cell.angle_alpha   90.00
_cell.angle_beta   90.00
_cell.angle_gamma   90.00
#
_symmetry.space_group_name_H-M   'P 1'
#
loop_
_entity.id
_entity.type
_entity.pdbx_description
1 polymer ?
#
loop_
_entity_poly.entity_id
_entity_poly.type
_entity_poly.pdbx_seq_one_letter_code
_entity_poly.pdbx_strand_id
1 'polypeptide(L)'
;MTASARRPVPAPLVALVLLCTLFVLGTPPAAADSIRDQQRWALDAINVPLAWETTRGAGITVAVLDTGVDADHPDLAGAVLEGRDLIGMGAAPGDETWASHGTAMAGIIAGRGHGPGRDNGVIGVAPEARILPVRVLLEDDDPERDAARDARRGALAEGIRWAADQGADVINLSLGDDSESAHPDPEEDAAVRYALGKGAVVVASAGNGGEKGDPVSYPAGYPGVLAVTAVDRSGSRAEFSTRRWYAALSAPGKDVIVADPDGLYYAGWGTSAAAAFVSGSAALLLAAHPELTPAQVRTLLTTTAQDPPPGGRSDALGAGLVDPAAALAAAAALPGHGAPPASEAYAEAHFGPGPRPDHGGGGGTHWLAPVSGVLGAALLGVSCWQLWTLRRPGRAGRR
;
A
#
# COMPACT_ATOMS: atom_id res chain seq x y z
N MET A 1 -70.27 -78.98 25.23
CA MET A 1 -70.40 -78.66 23.79
C MET A 1 -70.94 -77.24 23.68
N THR A 2 -70.51 -76.51 22.65
CA THR A 2 -70.82 -75.09 22.34
C THR A 2 -70.06 -74.07 23.19
N ALA A 3 -69.85 -72.84 22.75
CA ALA A 3 -69.41 -72.27 21.48
C ALA A 3 -69.03 -70.80 21.80
N SER A 4 -68.06 -70.27 21.06
CA SER A 4 -67.98 -68.88 20.60
C SER A 4 -68.37 -67.71 21.53
N ALA A 5 -67.40 -66.86 21.84
CA ALA A 5 -67.55 -65.43 21.63
C ALA A 5 -66.18 -64.77 21.38
N ARG A 6 -65.80 -64.64 20.10
CA ARG A 6 -64.73 -63.74 19.66
C ARG A 6 -65.24 -62.30 19.78
N ARG A 7 -64.51 -61.44 20.50
CA ARG A 7 -64.62 -59.98 20.38
C ARG A 7 -63.47 -59.48 19.48
N PRO A 8 -63.72 -58.61 18.50
CA PRO A 8 -62.67 -58.00 17.70
C PRO A 8 -62.02 -56.87 18.50
N VAL A 9 -60.68 -56.88 18.60
CA VAL A 9 -59.90 -55.70 19.02
C VAL A 9 -59.58 -54.91 17.75
N PRO A 10 -59.81 -53.59 17.70
CA PRO A 10 -59.47 -52.78 16.55
C PRO A 10 -57.94 -52.56 16.51
N ALA A 11 -57.33 -52.84 15.36
CA ALA A 11 -56.07 -52.19 14.98
C ALA A 11 -56.37 -50.70 14.75
N PRO A 12 -55.60 -49.76 15.36
CA PRO A 12 -54.32 -49.39 14.76
C PRO A 12 -53.28 -48.95 15.80
N LEU A 13 -52.27 -49.79 16.05
CA LEU A 13 -51.08 -49.39 16.82
C LEU A 13 -49.82 -49.95 16.15
N VAL A 14 -49.76 -49.85 14.82
CA VAL A 14 -48.57 -50.16 14.03
C VAL A 14 -48.10 -48.96 13.19
N ALA A 15 -48.88 -47.87 13.14
CA ALA A 15 -48.52 -46.66 12.40
C ALA A 15 -47.66 -45.65 13.20
N LEU A 16 -47.34 -45.92 14.48
CA LEU A 16 -46.58 -44.98 15.32
C LEU A 16 -45.11 -45.38 15.56
N VAL A 17 -44.69 -46.57 15.15
CA VAL A 17 -43.28 -47.02 15.35
C VAL A 17 -42.41 -46.78 14.11
N LEU A 18 -43.01 -46.52 12.94
CA LEU A 18 -42.28 -46.21 11.70
C LEU A 18 -42.06 -44.70 11.45
N LEU A 19 -42.62 -43.83 12.29
CA LEU A 19 -42.43 -42.37 12.16
C LEU A 19 -41.30 -41.81 13.06
N CYS A 20 -40.78 -42.60 14.00
CA CYS A 20 -39.70 -42.16 14.91
C CYS A 20 -38.29 -42.60 14.47
N THR A 21 -38.14 -43.39 13.40
CA THR A 21 -36.83 -43.85 12.90
C THR A 21 -36.28 -43.04 11.73
N LEU A 22 -36.89 -41.91 11.37
CA LEU A 22 -36.50 -41.09 10.21
C LEU A 22 -35.95 -39.68 10.55
N PHE A 23 -35.68 -39.38 11.82
CA PHE A 23 -35.04 -38.14 12.25
C PHE A 23 -33.67 -38.34 12.94
N VAL A 24 -32.93 -39.37 12.53
CA VAL A 24 -31.47 -39.42 12.71
C VAL A 24 -30.80 -39.37 11.33
N LEU A 25 -31.25 -38.44 10.49
CA LEU A 25 -30.36 -37.88 9.48
C LEU A 25 -29.53 -36.86 10.24
N GLY A 26 -28.27 -37.22 10.53
CA GLY A 26 -27.33 -36.29 11.12
C GLY A 26 -27.38 -34.99 10.34
N THR A 27 -27.75 -33.90 11.01
CA THR A 27 -27.38 -32.59 10.53
C THR A 27 -25.87 -32.66 10.32
N PRO A 28 -25.33 -32.45 9.09
CA PRO A 28 -23.91 -32.22 8.99
C PRO A 28 -23.58 -31.12 10.00
N PRO A 29 -22.44 -31.20 10.72
CA PRO A 29 -22.04 -30.05 11.52
C PRO A 29 -22.09 -28.86 10.56
N ALA A 30 -22.93 -27.88 10.87
CA ALA A 30 -22.81 -26.58 10.25
C ALA A 30 -21.43 -26.10 10.71
N ALA A 31 -20.41 -26.37 9.90
CA ALA A 31 -19.14 -25.69 10.03
C ALA A 31 -19.50 -24.23 9.73
N ALA A 32 -19.76 -23.45 10.78
CA ALA A 32 -19.73 -22.02 10.64
C ALA A 32 -18.29 -21.71 10.24
N ASP A 33 -18.07 -21.39 8.96
CA ASP A 33 -16.74 -21.00 8.48
C ASP A 33 -16.28 -19.84 9.35
N SER A 34 -15.26 -20.09 10.16
CA SER A 34 -14.74 -19.07 11.06
C SER A 34 -14.16 -17.94 10.22
N ILE A 35 -14.07 -16.73 10.80
CA ILE A 35 -13.38 -15.59 10.18
C ILE A 35 -11.96 -15.99 9.74
N ARG A 36 -11.30 -16.81 10.57
CA ARG A 36 -10.00 -17.44 10.31
C ARG A 36 -9.99 -18.28 9.03
N ASP A 37 -11.02 -19.09 8.79
CA ASP A 37 -11.12 -19.94 7.60
C ASP A 37 -11.33 -19.11 6.34
N GLN A 38 -12.14 -18.05 6.42
CA GLN A 38 -12.34 -17.12 5.31
C GLN A 38 -11.09 -16.29 5.00
N GLN A 39 -10.26 -15.99 5.99
CA GLN A 39 -8.99 -15.27 5.82
C GLN A 39 -7.89 -16.15 5.19
N ARG A 40 -7.93 -17.46 5.45
CA ARG A 40 -6.82 -18.40 5.22
C ARG A 40 -6.24 -18.37 3.81
N TRP A 41 -7.08 -18.21 2.79
CA TRP A 41 -6.62 -18.18 1.39
C TRP A 41 -5.51 -17.14 1.15
N ALA A 42 -5.61 -15.95 1.75
CA ALA A 42 -4.67 -14.86 1.51
C ALA A 42 -3.31 -15.13 2.18
N LEU A 43 -3.34 -15.73 3.36
CA LEU A 43 -2.14 -16.15 4.10
C LEU A 43 -1.45 -17.33 3.42
N ASP A 44 -2.23 -18.30 2.94
CA ASP A 44 -1.72 -19.48 2.24
C ASP A 44 -1.13 -19.09 0.87
N ALA A 45 -1.75 -18.15 0.15
CA ALA A 45 -1.28 -17.70 -1.17
C ALA A 45 0.16 -17.13 -1.14
N ILE A 46 0.56 -16.52 -0.02
CA ILE A 46 1.91 -15.98 0.17
C ILE A 46 2.76 -16.84 1.10
N ASN A 47 2.39 -18.09 1.34
CA ASN A 47 3.14 -19.04 2.17
C ASN A 47 3.45 -18.56 3.61
N VAL A 48 2.56 -17.76 4.22
CA VAL A 48 2.74 -17.29 5.62
C VAL A 48 2.87 -18.45 6.61
N PRO A 49 2.05 -19.52 6.57
CA PRO A 49 2.18 -20.62 7.54
C PRO A 49 3.57 -21.28 7.52
N LEU A 50 4.19 -21.37 6.34
CA LEU A 50 5.56 -21.90 6.20
C LEU A 50 6.59 -20.91 6.76
N ALA A 51 6.41 -19.61 6.54
CA ALA A 51 7.28 -18.57 7.11
C ALA A 51 7.26 -18.60 8.67
N TRP A 52 6.11 -18.88 9.27
CA TRP A 52 5.95 -19.01 10.72
C TRP A 52 6.70 -20.18 11.36
N GLU A 53 7.17 -21.14 10.58
CA GLU A 53 8.09 -22.18 11.07
C GLU A 53 9.46 -21.60 11.45
N THR A 54 9.81 -20.41 10.92
CA THR A 54 11.05 -19.70 11.23
C THR A 54 10.83 -18.58 12.27
N THR A 55 9.86 -17.70 12.04
CA THR A 55 9.58 -16.55 12.92
C THR A 55 8.16 -16.03 12.73
N ARG A 56 7.63 -15.35 13.74
CA ARG A 56 6.30 -14.70 13.72
C ARG A 56 6.39 -13.17 13.85
N GLY A 57 7.58 -12.59 13.71
CA GLY A 57 7.79 -11.13 13.68
C GLY A 57 8.13 -10.49 15.03
N ALA A 58 8.49 -11.27 16.05
CA ALA A 58 8.85 -10.74 17.37
C ALA A 58 9.99 -9.71 17.29
N GLY A 59 9.87 -8.64 18.07
CA GLY A 59 10.88 -7.59 18.18
C GLY A 59 10.82 -6.52 17.10
N ILE A 60 9.94 -6.68 16.09
CA ILE A 60 9.78 -5.72 15.00
C ILE A 60 8.64 -4.75 15.26
N THR A 61 8.88 -3.48 14.96
CA THR A 61 7.88 -2.42 14.99
C THR A 61 7.53 -1.99 13.58
N VAL A 62 6.24 -2.12 13.23
CA VAL A 62 5.68 -1.66 11.96
C VAL A 62 4.87 -0.40 12.22
N ALA A 63 5.32 0.74 11.66
CA ALA A 63 4.54 1.96 11.67
C ALA A 63 3.44 1.90 10.61
N VAL A 64 2.21 2.17 11.01
CA VAL A 64 1.04 2.21 10.12
C VAL A 64 0.63 3.68 9.99
N LEU A 65 0.99 4.30 8.87
CA LEU A 65 0.63 5.68 8.55
C LEU A 65 -0.70 5.64 7.80
N ASP A 66 -1.78 5.97 8.49
CA ASP A 66 -3.14 5.72 8.03
C ASP A 66 -4.16 6.64 8.72
N THR A 67 -5.42 6.23 8.83
CA THR A 67 -6.54 6.94 9.46
C THR A 67 -6.58 6.85 10.98
N GLY A 68 -5.64 6.10 11.58
CA GLY A 68 -5.61 5.73 12.99
C GLY A 68 -5.65 4.21 13.14
N VAL A 69 -5.60 3.71 14.38
CA VAL A 69 -5.82 2.28 14.66
C VAL A 69 -6.63 2.18 15.95
N ASP A 70 -7.67 1.37 15.94
CA ASP A 70 -8.37 0.98 17.17
C ASP A 70 -7.53 -0.04 17.95
N ALA A 71 -6.93 0.43 19.04
CA ALA A 71 -6.11 -0.39 19.91
C ALA A 71 -6.92 -1.36 20.78
N ASP A 72 -8.22 -1.11 20.93
CA ASP A 72 -9.12 -1.92 21.75
C ASP A 72 -9.76 -3.08 20.96
N HIS A 73 -9.58 -3.12 19.64
CA HIS A 73 -10.01 -4.24 18.82
C HIS A 73 -9.43 -5.57 19.36
N PRO A 74 -10.26 -6.62 19.57
CA PRO A 74 -9.84 -7.83 20.27
C PRO A 74 -8.66 -8.55 19.63
N ASP A 75 -8.56 -8.53 18.29
CA ASP A 75 -7.45 -9.15 17.58
C ASP A 75 -6.16 -8.32 17.63
N LEU A 76 -6.21 -7.06 18.02
CA LEU A 76 -5.04 -6.18 18.14
C LEU A 76 -4.58 -5.99 19.59
N ALA A 77 -5.24 -6.65 20.54
CA ALA A 77 -4.94 -6.55 21.96
C ALA A 77 -3.45 -6.78 22.26
N GLY A 78 -2.81 -5.72 22.77
CA GLY A 78 -1.39 -5.67 23.11
C GLY A 78 -0.41 -5.60 21.93
N ALA A 79 -0.89 -5.51 20.69
CA ALA A 79 -0.05 -5.32 19.50
C ALA A 79 0.25 -3.84 19.26
N VAL A 80 -0.72 -2.98 19.51
CA VAL A 80 -0.64 -1.55 19.24
C VAL A 80 0.20 -0.83 20.32
N LEU A 81 1.06 0.09 19.89
CA LEU A 81 1.87 1.00 20.70
C LEU A 81 1.15 2.35 20.84
N GLU A 82 1.65 3.21 21.72
CA GLU A 82 1.23 4.61 21.74
C GLU A 82 1.64 5.28 20.42
N GLY A 83 0.67 5.85 19.72
CA GLY A 83 0.84 6.47 18.42
C GLY A 83 0.92 7.99 18.44
N ARG A 84 0.81 8.58 17.25
CA ARG A 84 0.72 10.04 17.09
C ARG A 84 -0.36 10.42 16.09
N ASP A 85 -1.18 11.41 16.45
CA ASP A 85 -2.11 12.07 15.54
C ASP A 85 -1.49 13.35 14.99
N LEU A 86 -1.26 13.38 13.68
CA LEU A 86 -0.72 14.54 12.96
C LEU A 86 -1.81 15.34 12.21
N ILE A 87 -3.04 14.84 12.20
CA ILE A 87 -4.21 15.55 11.68
C ILE A 87 -4.79 16.47 12.75
N GLY A 88 -5.05 15.91 13.94
CA GLY A 88 -5.54 16.66 15.12
C GLY A 88 -6.91 17.33 14.91
N MET A 89 -7.74 16.75 14.04
CA MET A 89 -9.12 17.16 13.72
C MET A 89 -9.89 15.96 13.13
N GLY A 90 -11.18 16.11 12.84
CA GLY A 90 -12.03 15.01 12.36
C GLY A 90 -12.45 14.05 13.48
N ALA A 91 -12.81 12.83 13.09
CA ALA A 91 -13.27 11.79 14.00
C ALA A 91 -12.29 11.52 15.16
N ALA A 92 -12.85 11.10 16.30
CA ALA A 92 -12.15 10.67 17.51
C ALA A 92 -12.51 9.21 17.86
N PRO A 93 -11.76 8.54 18.77
CA PRO A 93 -12.07 7.17 19.19
C PRO A 93 -13.53 7.00 19.62
N GLY A 94 -14.23 6.06 18.98
CA GLY A 94 -15.64 5.76 19.23
C GLY A 94 -16.62 6.42 18.25
N ASP A 95 -16.15 7.33 17.38
CA ASP A 95 -16.94 7.83 16.26
C ASP A 95 -17.03 6.79 15.13
N GLU A 96 -18.09 6.87 14.31
CA GLU A 96 -18.33 5.91 13.20
C GLU A 96 -17.20 5.91 12.16
N THR A 97 -16.63 7.07 11.85
CA THR A 97 -15.55 7.24 10.87
C THR A 97 -14.16 7.24 11.52
N TRP A 98 -14.01 6.58 12.67
CA TRP A 98 -12.73 6.47 13.37
C TRP A 98 -11.96 5.21 12.94
N ALA A 99 -10.80 5.40 12.33
CA ALA A 99 -9.74 4.39 12.21
C ALA A 99 -10.13 3.03 11.57
N SER A 100 -11.19 2.95 10.77
CA SER A 100 -11.60 1.73 10.08
C SER A 100 -10.49 1.20 9.16
N HIS A 101 -9.99 2.04 8.26
CA HIS A 101 -9.00 1.61 7.27
C HIS A 101 -7.65 1.24 7.93
N GLY A 102 -7.13 2.04 8.85
CA GLY A 102 -5.88 1.72 9.52
C GLY A 102 -5.97 0.51 10.46
N THR A 103 -7.12 0.25 11.10
CA THR A 103 -7.36 -0.98 11.88
C THR A 103 -7.36 -2.22 10.99
N ALA A 104 -7.96 -2.13 9.80
CA ALA A 104 -7.89 -3.18 8.79
C ALA A 104 -6.44 -3.51 8.41
N MET A 105 -5.61 -2.49 8.15
CA MET A 105 -4.20 -2.67 7.81
C MET A 105 -3.38 -3.26 8.96
N ALA A 106 -3.57 -2.74 10.18
CA ALA A 106 -2.94 -3.26 11.39
C ALA A 106 -3.30 -4.73 11.64
N GLY A 107 -4.56 -5.11 11.39
CA GLY A 107 -5.04 -6.49 11.47
C GLY A 107 -4.33 -7.43 10.49
N ILE A 108 -4.15 -7.01 9.23
CA ILE A 108 -3.39 -7.77 8.22
C ILE A 108 -1.91 -7.90 8.61
N ILE A 109 -1.31 -6.87 9.21
CA ILE A 109 0.11 -6.88 9.59
C ILE A 109 0.34 -7.73 10.84
N ALA A 110 -0.33 -7.41 11.95
CA ALA A 110 -0.01 -7.94 13.28
C ALA A 110 -1.25 -8.33 14.10
N GLY A 111 -2.37 -8.65 13.44
CA GLY A 111 -3.51 -9.29 14.10
C GLY A 111 -3.07 -10.54 14.86
N ARG A 112 -3.59 -10.75 16.06
CA ARG A 112 -3.19 -11.82 16.96
C ARG A 112 -4.27 -12.85 17.21
N GLY A 113 -5.45 -12.66 16.63
CA GLY A 113 -6.64 -13.40 17.01
C GLY A 113 -7.03 -13.19 18.48
N HIS A 114 -8.19 -13.71 18.84
CA HIS A 114 -8.70 -13.67 20.21
C HIS A 114 -9.38 -15.00 20.59
N GLY A 115 -9.91 -15.05 21.82
CA GLY A 115 -10.56 -16.25 22.36
C GLY A 115 -9.58 -17.37 22.74
N PRO A 116 -10.10 -18.57 23.06
CA PRO A 116 -9.28 -19.73 23.39
C PRO A 116 -8.28 -20.03 22.25
N GLY A 117 -7.00 -20.20 22.59
CA GLY A 117 -5.97 -20.50 21.59
C GLY A 117 -5.61 -19.36 20.63
N ARG A 118 -6.29 -18.19 20.72
CA ARG A 118 -6.24 -17.11 19.72
C ARG A 118 -6.75 -17.52 18.33
N ASP A 119 -7.64 -18.51 18.30
CA ASP A 119 -8.12 -19.11 17.04
C ASP A 119 -9.27 -18.33 16.38
N ASN A 120 -9.91 -17.40 17.11
CA ASN A 120 -10.96 -16.55 16.56
C ASN A 120 -10.38 -15.30 15.88
N GLY A 121 -11.18 -14.68 15.00
CA GLY A 121 -10.84 -13.42 14.34
C GLY A 121 -9.76 -13.53 13.28
N VAL A 122 -9.10 -12.40 12.99
CA VAL A 122 -8.00 -12.31 12.02
C VAL A 122 -6.64 -12.49 12.70
N ILE A 123 -5.63 -12.87 11.91
CA ILE A 123 -4.23 -13.03 12.32
C ILE A 123 -3.43 -12.34 11.24
N GLY A 124 -2.49 -11.53 11.65
CA GLY A 124 -1.63 -10.82 10.74
C GLY A 124 -0.52 -11.72 10.23
N VAL A 125 0.16 -11.27 9.19
CA VAL A 125 1.35 -11.95 8.65
C VAL A 125 2.46 -12.05 9.71
N ALA A 126 2.64 -11.02 10.54
CA ALA A 126 3.62 -10.95 11.61
C ALA A 126 2.94 -10.71 12.97
N PRO A 127 2.26 -11.73 13.55
CA PRO A 127 1.41 -11.56 14.74
C PRO A 127 2.18 -11.18 16.01
N GLU A 128 3.50 -11.40 16.07
CA GLU A 128 4.34 -11.02 17.20
C GLU A 128 5.00 -9.64 17.03
N ALA A 129 4.82 -8.99 15.88
CA ALA A 129 5.22 -7.61 15.69
C ALA A 129 4.38 -6.64 16.53
N ARG A 130 4.86 -5.40 16.63
CA ARG A 130 4.15 -4.26 17.24
C ARG A 130 3.71 -3.29 16.16
N ILE A 131 2.55 -2.68 16.35
CA ILE A 131 2.02 -1.63 15.47
C ILE A 131 2.27 -0.27 16.12
N LEU A 132 2.95 0.63 15.41
CA LEU A 132 3.07 2.04 15.78
C LEU A 132 2.08 2.86 14.93
N PRO A 133 0.89 3.22 15.46
CA PRO A 133 -0.09 3.94 14.66
C PRO A 133 0.29 5.41 14.49
N VAL A 134 0.24 5.91 13.26
CA VAL A 134 0.49 7.32 12.94
C VAL A 134 -0.66 7.82 12.07
N ARG A 135 -1.52 8.68 12.63
CA ARG A 135 -2.66 9.22 11.89
C ARG A 135 -2.21 10.38 11.02
N VAL A 136 -2.29 10.20 9.70
CA VAL A 136 -1.85 11.19 8.69
C VAL A 136 -2.91 11.51 7.65
N LEU A 137 -4.08 10.86 7.71
CA LEU A 137 -5.27 11.20 6.94
C LEU A 137 -6.55 10.90 7.75
N LEU A 138 -7.69 11.31 7.20
CA LEU A 138 -9.03 10.97 7.70
C LEU A 138 -9.67 9.92 6.79
N GLU A 139 -10.64 9.18 7.32
CA GLU A 139 -11.45 8.24 6.52
C GLU A 139 -12.13 8.95 5.34
N ASP A 140 -12.40 8.20 4.27
CA ASP A 140 -12.94 8.75 3.02
C ASP A 140 -14.30 9.46 3.19
N ASP A 141 -15.09 9.03 4.17
CA ASP A 141 -16.40 9.57 4.52
C ASP A 141 -16.39 10.55 5.71
N ASP A 142 -15.21 10.87 6.26
CA ASP A 142 -15.09 11.88 7.32
C ASP A 142 -15.43 13.27 6.76
N PRO A 143 -16.36 14.01 7.38
CA PRO A 143 -16.81 15.31 6.89
C PRO A 143 -15.71 16.38 6.89
N GLU A 144 -14.66 16.21 7.69
CA GLU A 144 -13.51 17.12 7.76
C GLU A 144 -12.38 16.74 6.80
N ARG A 145 -12.50 15.64 6.02
CA ARG A 145 -11.44 15.13 5.15
C ARG A 145 -10.89 16.16 4.18
N ASP A 146 -11.75 16.89 3.48
CA ASP A 146 -11.31 17.90 2.51
C ASP A 146 -10.59 19.07 3.19
N ALA A 147 -11.09 19.51 4.36
CA ALA A 147 -10.44 20.56 5.14
C ALA A 147 -9.07 20.09 5.69
N ALA A 148 -8.98 18.84 6.15
CA ALA A 148 -7.74 18.24 6.63
C ALA A 148 -6.70 18.11 5.51
N ARG A 149 -7.11 17.68 4.31
CA ARG A 149 -6.21 17.60 3.13
C ARG A 149 -5.54 18.93 2.81
N ASP A 150 -6.23 20.05 3.01
CA ASP A 150 -5.67 21.38 2.80
C ASP A 150 -4.82 21.87 3.98
N ALA A 151 -5.33 21.69 5.21
CA ALA A 151 -4.71 22.22 6.42
C ALA A 151 -3.50 21.39 6.91
N ARG A 152 -3.38 20.14 6.46
CA ARG A 152 -2.41 19.14 6.95
C ARG A 152 -1.61 18.47 5.83
N ARG A 153 -1.34 19.19 4.73
CA ARG A 153 -0.57 18.69 3.57
C ARG A 153 0.79 18.06 3.95
N GLY A 154 1.46 18.57 4.98
CA GLY A 154 2.75 18.03 5.45
C GLY A 154 2.66 16.83 6.41
N ALA A 155 1.47 16.37 6.79
CA ALA A 155 1.30 15.33 7.81
C ALA A 155 1.94 13.99 7.40
N LEU A 156 1.89 13.63 6.11
CA LEU A 156 2.52 12.41 5.62
C LEU A 156 4.04 12.48 5.75
N ALA A 157 4.67 13.55 5.27
CA ALA A 157 6.12 13.74 5.36
C ALA A 157 6.59 13.80 6.83
N GLU A 158 5.88 14.53 7.70
CA GLU A 158 6.16 14.55 9.14
C GLU A 158 6.00 13.16 9.76
N GLY A 159 4.94 12.43 9.41
CA GLY A 159 4.66 11.09 9.92
C GLY A 159 5.75 10.09 9.55
N ILE A 160 6.22 10.10 8.30
CA ILE A 160 7.30 9.20 7.85
C ILE A 160 8.58 9.48 8.64
N ARG A 161 8.94 10.75 8.82
CA ARG A 161 10.13 11.12 9.61
C ARG A 161 9.98 10.72 11.07
N TRP A 162 8.83 11.02 11.66
CA TRP A 162 8.56 10.71 13.07
C TRP A 162 8.59 9.20 13.34
N ALA A 163 7.97 8.38 12.47
CA ALA A 163 8.00 6.93 12.58
C ALA A 163 9.44 6.39 12.53
N ALA A 164 10.26 6.89 11.60
CA ALA A 164 11.68 6.54 11.53
C ALA A 164 12.45 6.97 12.79
N ASP A 165 12.14 8.14 13.37
CA ASP A 165 12.76 8.61 14.61
C ASP A 165 12.31 7.82 15.85
N GLN A 166 11.11 7.24 15.84
CA GLN A 166 10.65 6.28 16.86
C GLN A 166 11.27 4.88 16.70
N GLY A 167 12.07 4.65 15.66
CA GLY A 167 12.72 3.37 15.42
C GLY A 167 11.81 2.31 14.80
N ALA A 168 10.82 2.71 14.00
CA ALA A 168 10.07 1.76 13.20
C ALA A 168 10.99 1.05 12.18
N ASP A 169 10.95 -0.28 12.15
CA ASP A 169 11.74 -1.09 11.22
C ASP A 169 11.07 -1.16 9.84
N VAL A 170 9.73 -1.10 9.82
CA VAL A 170 8.91 -1.06 8.60
C VAL A 170 7.91 0.09 8.71
N ILE A 171 7.75 0.84 7.63
CA ILE A 171 6.77 1.92 7.50
C ILE A 171 5.79 1.53 6.39
N ASN A 172 4.55 1.26 6.79
CA ASN A 172 3.44 0.92 5.90
C ASN A 172 2.65 2.19 5.54
N LEU A 173 2.66 2.53 4.25
CA LEU A 173 1.94 3.65 3.66
C LEU A 173 0.76 3.10 2.84
N SER A 174 -0.35 2.80 3.52
CA SER A 174 -1.56 2.27 2.88
C SER A 174 -2.44 3.39 2.29
N LEU A 175 -1.77 4.37 1.69
CA LEU A 175 -2.36 5.60 1.16
C LEU A 175 -1.63 5.99 -0.12
N GLY A 176 -2.29 6.79 -0.94
CA GLY A 176 -1.64 7.45 -2.05
C GLY A 176 -2.55 8.48 -2.70
N ASP A 177 -1.96 9.52 -3.26
CA ASP A 177 -2.67 10.41 -4.16
C ASP A 177 -2.60 9.82 -5.57
N ASP A 178 -3.73 9.34 -6.07
CA ASP A 178 -3.91 8.85 -7.45
C ASP A 178 -4.88 9.75 -8.24
N SER A 179 -5.06 11.00 -7.81
CA SER A 179 -5.83 12.01 -8.53
C SER A 179 -5.09 12.54 -9.77
N GLU A 180 -5.81 13.27 -10.64
CA GLU A 180 -5.18 13.94 -11.79
C GLU A 180 -4.12 14.97 -11.39
N SER A 181 -4.19 15.48 -10.16
CA SER A 181 -3.22 16.41 -9.58
C SER A 181 -2.05 15.74 -8.86
N ALA A 182 -2.01 14.41 -8.78
CA ALA A 182 -0.95 13.68 -8.12
C ALA A 182 0.42 14.05 -8.70
N HIS A 183 1.30 14.54 -7.85
CA HIS A 183 2.63 14.98 -8.22
C HIS A 183 3.64 14.64 -7.13
N PRO A 184 4.94 14.46 -7.46
CA PRO A 184 5.95 14.29 -6.43
C PRO A 184 6.03 15.54 -5.56
N ASP A 185 6.07 15.33 -4.24
CA ASP A 185 6.29 16.33 -3.22
C ASP A 185 7.73 16.22 -2.67
N PRO A 186 8.53 17.31 -2.67
CA PRO A 186 9.91 17.26 -2.19
C PRO A 186 10.07 16.92 -0.70
N GLU A 187 9.10 17.26 0.15
CA GLU A 187 9.14 16.96 1.58
C GLU A 187 8.88 15.47 1.83
N GLU A 188 7.94 14.88 1.09
CA GLU A 188 7.68 13.45 1.13
C GLU A 188 8.88 12.63 0.60
N ASP A 189 9.47 13.01 -0.54
CA ASP A 189 10.69 12.34 -1.05
C ASP A 189 11.83 12.43 -0.03
N ALA A 190 12.04 13.61 0.57
CA ALA A 190 13.05 13.78 1.61
C ALA A 190 12.76 12.94 2.86
N ALA A 191 11.49 12.78 3.24
CA ALA A 191 11.09 11.93 4.35
C ALA A 191 11.31 10.44 4.05
N VAL A 192 10.96 9.97 2.86
CA VAL A 192 11.21 8.59 2.40
C VAL A 192 12.72 8.29 2.42
N ARG A 193 13.54 9.16 1.83
CA ARG A 193 15.01 8.99 1.86
C ARG A 193 15.57 9.00 3.28
N TYR A 194 14.99 9.81 4.17
CA TYR A 194 15.38 9.84 5.57
C TYR A 194 15.07 8.52 6.28
N ALA A 195 13.86 7.98 6.10
CA ALA A 195 13.46 6.70 6.67
C ALA A 195 14.33 5.53 6.17
N LEU A 196 14.55 5.46 4.85
CA LEU A 196 15.45 4.46 4.25
C LEU A 196 16.89 4.58 4.80
N GLY A 197 17.39 5.81 4.95
CA GLY A 197 18.71 6.09 5.53
C GLY A 197 18.84 5.75 7.02
N LYS A 198 17.72 5.67 7.73
CA LYS A 198 17.64 5.19 9.13
C LYS A 198 17.54 3.67 9.24
N GLY A 199 17.40 2.96 8.11
CA GLY A 199 17.26 1.51 8.07
C GLY A 199 15.81 1.02 8.02
N ALA A 200 14.82 1.91 7.97
CA ALA A 200 13.42 1.51 7.87
C ALA A 200 13.07 1.09 6.44
N VAL A 201 12.35 -0.03 6.29
CA VAL A 201 11.76 -0.46 5.01
C VAL A 201 10.48 0.35 4.78
N VAL A 202 10.35 1.03 3.65
CA VAL A 202 9.15 1.79 3.30
C VAL A 202 8.34 1.01 2.26
N VAL A 203 7.11 0.65 2.61
CA VAL A 203 6.17 -0.11 1.76
C VAL A 203 4.96 0.77 1.48
N ALA A 204 4.51 0.85 0.22
CA ALA A 204 3.37 1.68 -0.15
C ALA A 204 2.41 0.96 -1.10
N SER A 205 1.13 1.32 -1.03
CA SER A 205 0.11 0.84 -1.97
C SER A 205 0.35 1.44 -3.36
N ALA A 206 0.23 0.64 -4.43
CA ALA A 206 0.53 1.12 -5.79
C ALA A 206 -0.52 2.09 -6.36
N GLY A 207 -1.69 2.22 -5.73
CA GLY A 207 -2.82 3.03 -6.17
C GLY A 207 -4.00 2.18 -6.67
N ASN A 208 -5.21 2.74 -6.59
CA ASN A 208 -6.47 2.07 -6.94
C ASN A 208 -7.12 2.63 -8.22
N GLY A 209 -6.36 3.41 -8.99
CA GLY A 209 -6.77 4.06 -10.25
C GLY A 209 -6.60 3.20 -11.51
N GLY A 210 -6.46 1.88 -11.40
CA GLY A 210 -6.22 0.98 -12.54
C GLY A 210 -7.30 1.04 -13.64
N GLU A 211 -8.56 1.23 -13.23
CA GLU A 211 -9.69 1.45 -14.15
C GLU A 211 -9.85 2.91 -14.60
N LYS A 212 -9.08 3.82 -13.99
CA LYS A 212 -9.09 5.27 -14.24
C LYS A 212 -7.86 5.75 -15.02
N GLY A 213 -7.23 4.85 -15.80
CA GLY A 213 -6.07 5.19 -16.64
C GLY A 213 -4.71 5.05 -15.95
N ASP A 214 -4.67 4.34 -14.82
CA ASP A 214 -3.47 4.03 -14.05
C ASP A 214 -2.67 5.27 -13.60
N PRO A 215 -3.24 6.36 -13.05
CA PRO A 215 -2.47 7.53 -12.65
C PRO A 215 -1.28 7.15 -11.74
N VAL A 216 -0.17 7.89 -11.87
CA VAL A 216 0.99 7.68 -10.98
C VAL A 216 0.56 8.02 -9.56
N SER A 217 0.82 7.10 -8.62
CA SER A 217 0.53 7.31 -7.22
C SER A 217 1.78 7.64 -6.42
N TYR A 218 1.70 8.69 -5.60
CA TYR A 218 2.71 9.00 -4.58
C TYR A 218 2.11 8.72 -3.20
N PRO A 219 2.87 8.11 -2.27
CA PRO A 219 4.33 7.96 -2.24
C PRO A 219 4.92 6.74 -2.97
N ALA A 220 4.10 5.87 -3.57
CA ALA A 220 4.56 4.64 -4.23
C ALA A 220 5.59 4.86 -5.35
N GLY A 221 5.49 5.99 -6.06
CA GLY A 221 6.43 6.38 -7.11
C GLY A 221 7.80 6.87 -6.64
N TYR A 222 8.03 7.06 -5.33
CA TYR A 222 9.35 7.53 -4.85
C TYR A 222 10.42 6.43 -4.93
N PRO A 223 11.66 6.77 -5.32
CA PRO A 223 12.76 5.82 -5.33
C PRO A 223 13.01 5.15 -3.97
N GLY A 224 13.16 3.82 -3.99
CA GLY A 224 13.44 3.02 -2.80
C GLY A 224 12.19 2.50 -2.07
N VAL A 225 11.00 3.03 -2.37
CA VAL A 225 9.74 2.49 -1.86
C VAL A 225 9.44 1.13 -2.48
N LEU A 226 9.00 0.18 -1.65
CA LEU A 226 8.40 -1.08 -2.07
C LEU A 226 6.93 -0.84 -2.43
N ALA A 227 6.66 -0.49 -3.69
CA ALA A 227 5.29 -0.29 -4.17
C ALA A 227 4.62 -1.62 -4.51
N VAL A 228 3.42 -1.84 -3.95
CA VAL A 228 2.74 -3.15 -3.98
C VAL A 228 1.42 -3.07 -4.74
N THR A 229 1.28 -3.91 -5.77
CA THR A 229 0.04 -4.06 -6.53
C THR A 229 -0.85 -5.15 -5.92
N ALA A 230 -2.15 -5.12 -6.22
CA ALA A 230 -3.12 -6.06 -5.68
C ALA A 230 -3.45 -7.19 -6.66
N VAL A 231 -3.56 -8.40 -6.14
CA VAL A 231 -4.15 -9.56 -6.83
C VAL A 231 -5.40 -10.06 -6.15
N ASP A 232 -6.21 -10.80 -6.91
CA ASP A 232 -7.33 -11.58 -6.41
C ASP A 232 -6.92 -13.02 -6.04
N ARG A 233 -7.90 -13.82 -5.62
CA ARG A 233 -7.70 -15.24 -5.22
C ARG A 233 -7.11 -16.13 -6.32
N SER A 234 -7.20 -15.73 -7.58
CA SER A 234 -6.63 -16.47 -8.71
C SER A 234 -5.15 -16.10 -8.98
N GLY A 235 -4.59 -15.16 -8.24
CA GLY A 235 -3.27 -14.57 -8.52
C GLY A 235 -3.30 -13.56 -9.67
N SER A 236 -4.47 -13.25 -10.22
CA SER A 236 -4.63 -12.26 -11.27
C SER A 236 -4.64 -10.86 -10.69
N ARG A 237 -4.09 -9.89 -11.45
CA ARG A 237 -4.15 -8.46 -11.07
C ARG A 237 -5.61 -8.06 -10.83
N ALA A 238 -5.88 -7.47 -9.66
CA ALA A 238 -7.16 -6.85 -9.39
C ALA A 238 -7.39 -5.66 -10.33
N GLU A 239 -8.61 -5.48 -10.80
CA GLU A 239 -8.99 -4.49 -11.82
C GLU A 239 -8.62 -3.06 -11.43
N PHE A 240 -8.84 -2.70 -10.17
CA PHE A 240 -8.52 -1.38 -9.61
C PHE A 240 -7.01 -1.15 -9.43
N SER A 241 -6.18 -2.20 -9.41
CA SER A 241 -4.76 -2.03 -9.09
C SER A 241 -4.04 -1.26 -10.20
N THR A 242 -3.50 -0.10 -9.86
CA THR A 242 -2.71 0.74 -10.78
C THR A 242 -1.51 -0.03 -11.34
N ARG A 243 -1.29 0.10 -12.65
CA ARG A 243 -0.18 -0.51 -13.39
C ARG A 243 0.84 0.55 -13.79
N ARG A 244 1.99 0.57 -13.11
CA ARG A 244 3.05 1.55 -13.37
C ARG A 244 4.45 0.99 -13.17
N TRP A 245 5.41 1.72 -13.74
CA TRP A 245 6.84 1.40 -13.73
C TRP A 245 7.44 1.24 -12.33
N TYR A 246 6.80 1.74 -11.29
CA TYR A 246 7.27 1.62 -9.90
C TYR A 246 6.82 0.34 -9.21
N ALA A 247 5.89 -0.44 -9.79
CA ALA A 247 5.41 -1.70 -9.21
C ALA A 247 6.59 -2.65 -8.92
N ALA A 248 6.74 -3.03 -7.65
CA ALA A 248 7.84 -3.84 -7.16
C ALA A 248 7.43 -5.30 -6.95
N LEU A 249 6.28 -5.55 -6.33
CA LEU A 249 5.67 -6.88 -6.12
C LEU A 249 4.15 -6.76 -6.14
N SER A 250 3.47 -7.90 -6.12
CA SER A 250 2.06 -8.01 -5.81
C SER A 250 1.78 -8.79 -4.52
N ALA A 251 0.61 -8.56 -3.93
CA ALA A 251 0.08 -9.30 -2.79
C ALA A 251 -1.46 -9.36 -2.83
N PRO A 252 -2.10 -10.24 -2.04
CA PRO A 252 -3.56 -10.30 -1.95
C PRO A 252 -4.16 -8.93 -1.61
N GLY A 253 -5.15 -8.50 -2.38
CA GLY A 253 -5.78 -7.19 -2.15
C GLY A 253 -7.24 -7.10 -2.58
N LYS A 254 -7.88 -8.20 -2.98
CA LYS A 254 -9.30 -8.25 -3.32
C LYS A 254 -9.99 -9.37 -2.53
N ASP A 255 -11.14 -9.08 -1.94
CA ASP A 255 -11.95 -10.01 -1.13
C ASP A 255 -11.14 -10.64 0.02
N VAL A 256 -10.30 -9.82 0.66
CA VAL A 256 -9.48 -10.17 1.83
C VAL A 256 -10.25 -9.85 3.11
N ILE A 257 -10.17 -10.72 4.11
CA ILE A 257 -10.88 -10.48 5.37
C ILE A 257 -10.09 -9.50 6.24
N VAL A 258 -10.75 -8.42 6.66
CA VAL A 258 -10.17 -7.34 7.47
C VAL A 258 -10.97 -7.12 8.75
N ALA A 259 -10.29 -6.66 9.79
CA ALA A 259 -10.88 -6.24 11.06
C ALA A 259 -11.32 -4.77 11.01
N ASP A 260 -12.36 -4.43 11.75
CA ASP A 260 -12.92 -3.08 11.84
C ASP A 260 -13.13 -2.67 13.31
N PRO A 261 -13.00 -1.39 13.67
CA PRO A 261 -13.22 -0.88 15.03
C PRO A 261 -14.57 -1.26 15.67
N ASP A 262 -15.60 -1.57 14.89
CA ASP A 262 -16.88 -2.05 15.42
C ASP A 262 -16.82 -3.49 16.00
N GLY A 263 -15.66 -4.15 15.90
CA GLY A 263 -15.41 -5.52 16.36
C GLY A 263 -15.90 -6.60 15.40
N LEU A 264 -16.36 -6.20 14.20
CA LEU A 264 -16.77 -7.09 13.12
C LEU A 264 -15.65 -7.23 12.08
N TYR A 265 -15.96 -8.00 11.04
CA TYR A 265 -15.04 -8.37 9.99
C TYR A 265 -15.70 -8.25 8.63
N TYR A 266 -14.96 -7.72 7.67
CA TYR A 266 -15.48 -7.42 6.34
C TYR A 266 -14.56 -7.97 5.25
N ALA A 267 -15.13 -8.18 4.06
CA ALA A 267 -14.34 -8.41 2.86
C ALA A 267 -13.85 -7.06 2.32
N GLY A 268 -12.59 -6.75 2.57
CA GLY A 268 -11.91 -5.54 2.09
C GLY A 268 -11.28 -5.72 0.72
N TRP A 269 -10.94 -4.59 0.12
CA TRP A 269 -10.23 -4.52 -1.16
C TRP A 269 -9.33 -3.27 -1.20
N GLY A 270 -8.30 -3.32 -2.04
CA GLY A 270 -7.38 -2.20 -2.28
C GLY A 270 -5.91 -2.63 -2.31
N THR A 271 -5.09 -1.83 -2.98
CA THR A 271 -3.63 -1.97 -2.92
C THR A 271 -3.07 -1.68 -1.52
N SER A 272 -3.84 -1.00 -0.67
CA SER A 272 -3.58 -0.82 0.76
C SER A 272 -3.44 -2.15 1.50
N ALA A 273 -4.38 -3.09 1.29
CA ALA A 273 -4.30 -4.41 1.90
C ALA A 273 -3.06 -5.19 1.42
N ALA A 274 -2.77 -5.09 0.11
CA ALA A 274 -1.58 -5.70 -0.47
C ALA A 274 -0.28 -5.16 0.16
N ALA A 275 -0.18 -3.83 0.35
CA ALA A 275 0.93 -3.21 1.06
C ALA A 275 1.06 -3.73 2.50
N ALA A 276 -0.06 -3.89 3.22
CA ALA A 276 -0.07 -4.46 4.57
C ALA A 276 0.46 -5.90 4.63
N PHE A 277 0.09 -6.78 3.68
CA PHE A 277 0.65 -8.14 3.59
C PHE A 277 2.18 -8.12 3.37
N VAL A 278 2.67 -7.21 2.53
CA VAL A 278 4.11 -7.05 2.26
C VAL A 278 4.84 -6.45 3.45
N SER A 279 4.25 -5.49 4.16
CA SER A 279 4.80 -4.91 5.38
C SER A 279 4.98 -5.97 6.46
N GLY A 280 3.99 -6.85 6.64
CA GLY A 280 4.14 -8.01 7.52
C GLY A 280 5.20 -9.01 7.04
N SER A 281 5.31 -9.24 5.73
CA SER A 281 6.37 -10.09 5.16
C SER A 281 7.78 -9.52 5.40
N ALA A 282 7.96 -8.21 5.26
CA ALA A 282 9.19 -7.51 5.59
C ALA A 282 9.50 -7.62 7.09
N ALA A 283 8.49 -7.53 7.96
CA ALA A 283 8.65 -7.71 9.39
C ALA A 283 9.09 -9.14 9.76
N LEU A 284 8.57 -10.18 9.11
CA LEU A 284 9.07 -11.55 9.29
C LEU A 284 10.55 -11.64 8.90
N LEU A 285 10.94 -11.05 7.78
CA LEU A 285 12.32 -11.08 7.29
C LEU A 285 13.28 -10.40 8.27
N LEU A 286 12.94 -9.21 8.75
CA LEU A 286 13.74 -8.44 9.71
C LEU A 286 13.79 -9.09 11.10
N ALA A 287 12.73 -9.78 11.52
CA ALA A 287 12.74 -10.52 12.78
C ALA A 287 13.74 -11.68 12.78
N ALA A 288 13.91 -12.35 11.64
CA ALA A 288 14.90 -13.43 11.49
C ALA A 288 16.31 -12.90 11.19
N HIS A 289 16.40 -11.78 10.46
CA HIS A 289 17.64 -11.18 9.97
C HIS A 289 17.66 -9.67 10.20
N PRO A 290 17.84 -9.21 11.45
CA PRO A 290 17.77 -7.80 11.82
C PRO A 290 18.90 -6.94 11.23
N GLU A 291 19.94 -7.57 10.67
CA GLU A 291 21.05 -6.91 9.99
C GLU A 291 20.73 -6.45 8.56
N LEU A 292 19.62 -6.90 7.97
CA LEU A 292 19.28 -6.58 6.59
C LEU A 292 18.98 -5.09 6.42
N THR A 293 19.63 -4.50 5.43
CA THR A 293 19.30 -3.14 4.97
C THR A 293 17.97 -3.11 4.21
N PRO A 294 17.28 -1.96 4.10
CA PRO A 294 16.07 -1.85 3.30
C PRO A 294 16.23 -2.30 1.85
N ALA A 295 17.40 -2.06 1.25
CA ALA A 295 17.70 -2.51 -0.10
C ALA A 295 17.79 -4.04 -0.19
N GLN A 296 18.42 -4.70 0.79
CA GLN A 296 18.48 -6.16 0.85
C GLN A 296 17.11 -6.79 1.08
N VAL A 297 16.28 -6.22 1.97
CA VAL A 297 14.89 -6.66 2.16
C VAL A 297 14.12 -6.58 0.86
N ARG A 298 14.20 -5.45 0.14
CA ARG A 298 13.59 -5.28 -1.19
C ARG A 298 14.09 -6.33 -2.18
N THR A 299 15.41 -6.55 -2.26
CA THR A 299 15.98 -7.55 -3.16
C THR A 299 15.49 -8.95 -2.84
N LEU A 300 15.50 -9.35 -1.58
CA LEU A 300 15.03 -10.67 -1.15
C LEU A 300 13.56 -10.86 -1.53
N LEU A 301 12.67 -9.94 -1.11
CA LEU A 301 11.24 -10.03 -1.41
C LEU A 301 10.93 -10.03 -2.92
N THR A 302 11.66 -9.25 -3.73
CA THR A 302 11.45 -9.19 -5.19
C THR A 302 12.02 -10.40 -5.92
N THR A 303 13.19 -10.90 -5.53
CA THR A 303 13.88 -11.99 -6.26
C THR A 303 13.34 -13.38 -5.91
N THR A 304 12.64 -13.51 -4.78
CA THR A 304 11.98 -14.76 -4.36
C THR A 304 10.48 -14.75 -4.58
N ALA A 305 9.93 -13.74 -5.25
CA ALA A 305 8.50 -13.68 -5.54
C ALA A 305 8.04 -14.88 -6.39
N GLN A 306 6.83 -15.36 -6.11
CA GLN A 306 6.15 -16.41 -6.84
C GLN A 306 5.63 -15.89 -8.19
N ASP A 307 5.55 -16.81 -9.16
CA ASP A 307 4.96 -16.58 -10.48
C ASP A 307 5.44 -15.27 -11.17
N PRO A 308 6.77 -15.09 -11.32
CA PRO A 308 7.29 -13.88 -11.94
C PRO A 308 6.76 -13.76 -13.38
N PRO A 309 6.29 -12.58 -13.79
CA PRO A 309 5.80 -12.37 -15.15
C PRO A 309 6.92 -12.57 -16.18
N PRO A 310 6.59 -12.77 -17.47
CA PRO A 310 7.59 -12.88 -18.53
C PRO A 310 8.57 -11.70 -18.50
N GLY A 311 9.87 -12.00 -18.48
CA GLY A 311 10.93 -10.98 -18.33
C GLY A 311 11.27 -10.62 -16.89
N GLY A 312 10.67 -11.28 -15.90
CA GLY A 312 11.00 -11.15 -14.47
C GLY A 312 10.32 -9.96 -13.77
N ARG A 313 9.66 -9.07 -14.50
CA ARG A 313 8.79 -8.03 -13.93
C ARG A 313 7.73 -7.54 -14.91
N SER A 314 6.65 -6.95 -14.38
CA SER A 314 5.67 -6.19 -15.15
C SER A 314 5.15 -5.00 -14.36
N ASP A 315 4.60 -4.00 -15.06
CA ASP A 315 3.96 -2.85 -14.40
C ASP A 315 2.70 -3.24 -13.61
N ALA A 316 2.14 -4.42 -13.86
CA ALA A 316 0.92 -4.93 -13.23
C ALA A 316 1.17 -5.74 -11.96
N LEU A 317 2.24 -6.53 -11.93
CA LEU A 317 2.51 -7.50 -10.85
C LEU A 317 3.87 -7.25 -10.17
N GLY A 318 4.62 -6.24 -10.59
CA GLY A 318 6.01 -6.10 -10.19
C GLY A 318 6.79 -7.38 -10.55
N ALA A 319 7.57 -7.89 -9.61
CA ALA A 319 8.30 -9.14 -9.74
C ALA A 319 7.44 -10.41 -9.56
N GLY A 320 6.17 -10.29 -9.19
CA GLY A 320 5.29 -11.43 -8.88
C GLY A 320 4.71 -11.33 -7.46
N LEU A 321 4.05 -12.41 -7.04
CA LEU A 321 3.38 -12.51 -5.75
C LEU A 321 4.41 -12.69 -4.61
N VAL A 322 4.33 -11.88 -3.56
CA VAL A 322 5.25 -11.97 -2.42
C VAL A 322 5.27 -13.37 -1.78
N ASP A 323 6.45 -13.82 -1.34
CA ASP A 323 6.65 -15.09 -0.64
C ASP A 323 7.66 -14.91 0.51
N PRO A 324 7.19 -14.54 1.73
CA PRO A 324 8.02 -14.45 2.92
C PRO A 324 8.81 -15.74 3.23
N ALA A 325 8.27 -16.93 2.96
CA ALA A 325 8.96 -18.18 3.27
C ALA A 325 10.18 -18.38 2.36
N ALA A 326 10.03 -18.14 1.05
CA ALA A 326 11.13 -18.18 0.10
C ALA A 326 12.17 -17.07 0.40
N ALA A 327 11.72 -15.87 0.78
CA ALA A 327 12.60 -14.78 1.15
C ALA A 327 13.45 -15.11 2.39
N LEU A 328 12.85 -15.69 3.43
CA LEU A 328 13.55 -16.15 4.64
C LEU A 328 14.60 -17.23 4.31
N ALA A 329 14.24 -18.20 3.47
CA ALA A 329 15.16 -19.25 3.05
C ALA A 329 16.35 -18.67 2.25
N ALA A 330 16.11 -17.68 1.38
CA ALA A 330 17.17 -17.01 0.65
C ALA A 330 18.06 -16.15 1.56
N ALA A 331 17.48 -15.46 2.55
CA ALA A 331 18.22 -14.67 3.53
C ALA A 331 19.19 -15.55 4.35
N ALA A 332 18.74 -16.72 4.80
CA ALA A 332 19.57 -17.68 5.53
C ALA A 332 20.76 -18.23 4.71
N ALA A 333 20.68 -18.16 3.37
CA ALA A 333 21.76 -18.58 2.48
C ALA A 333 22.77 -17.47 2.17
N LEU A 334 22.54 -16.22 2.60
CA LEU A 334 23.50 -15.14 2.44
C LEU A 334 24.74 -15.42 3.31
N PRO A 335 25.97 -15.24 2.77
CA PRO A 335 27.18 -15.29 3.59
C PRO A 335 27.03 -14.30 4.75
N GLY A 336 27.45 -14.64 5.97
CA GLY A 336 27.24 -13.76 7.14
C GLY A 336 27.82 -12.36 6.93
N HIS A 337 26.98 -11.35 6.67
CA HIS A 337 27.39 -9.96 6.49
C HIS A 337 27.52 -9.28 7.85
N GLY A 338 28.48 -9.75 8.64
CA GLY A 338 28.98 -9.04 9.82
C GLY A 338 29.88 -7.87 9.41
N ALA A 339 29.35 -6.93 8.64
CA ALA A 339 29.93 -5.61 8.44
C ALA A 339 28.81 -4.68 7.97
N PRO A 340 28.66 -3.47 8.55
CA PRO A 340 27.85 -2.45 7.90
C PRO A 340 28.38 -2.32 6.47
N PRO A 341 27.53 -2.04 5.47
CA PRO A 341 28.04 -1.71 4.16
C PRO A 341 29.13 -0.66 4.38
N ALA A 342 30.35 -0.98 3.95
CA ALA A 342 31.33 0.06 3.74
C ALA A 342 30.56 1.11 2.97
N SER A 343 30.47 2.33 3.49
CA SER A 343 29.98 3.43 2.68
C SER A 343 30.82 3.33 1.42
N GLU A 344 30.22 2.89 0.32
CA GLU A 344 30.68 3.29 -0.99
C GLU A 344 30.50 4.80 -0.93
N ALA A 345 31.50 5.48 -0.37
CA ALA A 345 31.76 6.86 -0.66
C ALA A 345 31.73 6.87 -2.17
N TYR A 346 30.64 7.42 -2.71
CA TYR A 346 30.30 7.42 -4.13
C TYR A 346 31.59 7.35 -4.92
N ALA A 347 31.89 6.15 -5.43
CA ALA A 347 33.08 5.93 -6.24
C ALA A 347 32.81 6.68 -7.53
N GLU A 348 33.20 7.95 -7.51
CA GLU A 348 33.00 8.98 -8.50
C GLU A 348 31.54 9.23 -8.89
N ALA A 349 31.14 10.49 -8.83
CA ALA A 349 29.88 10.92 -9.38
C ALA A 349 29.85 10.55 -10.89
N HIS A 350 29.06 9.56 -11.27
CA HIS A 350 28.68 9.32 -12.66
C HIS A 350 27.70 10.41 -13.14
N PHE A 351 28.12 11.66 -13.05
CA PHE A 351 27.76 12.61 -14.08
C PHE A 351 28.58 12.20 -15.30
N GLY A 352 27.91 11.63 -16.32
CA GLY A 352 28.46 11.73 -17.67
C GLY A 352 28.84 13.20 -17.91
N PRO A 353 29.86 13.49 -18.75
CA PRO A 353 30.22 14.87 -19.01
C PRO A 353 28.93 15.56 -19.46
N GLY A 354 28.42 16.47 -18.64
CA GLY A 354 27.28 17.29 -18.99
C GLY A 354 27.53 17.89 -20.38
N PRO A 355 26.47 18.26 -21.12
CA PRO A 355 26.59 18.69 -22.51
C PRO A 355 27.82 19.58 -22.66
N ARG A 356 28.83 19.09 -23.38
CA ARG A 356 30.05 19.88 -23.59
C ARG A 356 29.59 21.18 -24.24
N PRO A 357 30.10 22.35 -23.82
CA PRO A 357 29.81 23.57 -24.54
C PRO A 357 30.21 23.31 -25.99
N ASP A 358 29.28 23.51 -26.91
CA ASP A 358 29.53 23.37 -28.34
C ASP A 358 30.75 24.23 -28.67
N HIS A 359 31.88 23.57 -28.90
CA HIS A 359 32.94 24.17 -29.68
C HIS A 359 32.39 24.21 -31.10
N GLY A 360 31.77 25.34 -31.42
CA GLY A 360 31.25 25.67 -32.73
C GLY A 360 32.33 25.48 -33.79
N GLY A 361 32.34 24.29 -34.40
CA GLY A 361 32.89 24.06 -35.72
C GLY A 361 32.00 24.79 -36.71
N GLY A 362 32.49 25.93 -37.19
CA GLY A 362 31.80 26.80 -38.11
C GLY A 362 31.32 26.09 -39.37
N GLY A 363 30.06 26.34 -39.74
CA GLY A 363 29.49 25.76 -40.95
C GLY A 363 28.04 26.14 -41.20
N GLY A 364 27.75 27.43 -41.30
CA GLY A 364 26.58 27.92 -42.03
C GLY A 364 25.35 28.29 -41.20
N THR A 365 25.25 29.59 -40.85
CA THR A 365 24.03 30.45 -40.88
C THR A 365 24.17 31.78 -40.12
N HIS A 366 25.37 32.12 -39.61
CA HIS A 366 25.60 33.36 -38.85
C HIS A 366 25.48 34.69 -39.65
N TRP A 367 25.33 34.66 -40.98
CA TRP A 367 25.17 35.88 -41.77
C TRP A 367 23.73 36.41 -41.82
N LEU A 368 22.73 35.59 -41.47
CA LEU A 368 21.31 35.99 -41.55
C LEU A 368 20.91 36.92 -40.41
N ALA A 369 21.47 36.76 -39.21
CA ALA A 369 21.14 37.56 -38.03
C ALA A 369 21.38 39.08 -38.19
N PRO A 370 22.52 39.56 -38.72
CA PRO A 370 22.70 40.99 -38.96
C PRO A 370 21.81 41.53 -40.09
N VAL A 371 21.45 40.71 -41.08
CA VAL A 371 20.56 41.11 -42.18
C VAL A 371 19.11 41.30 -41.70
N SER A 372 18.64 40.44 -40.78
CA SER A 372 17.32 40.58 -40.15
C SER A 372 17.23 41.84 -39.28
N GLY A 373 18.30 42.16 -38.54
CA GLY A 373 18.34 43.34 -37.67
C GLY A 373 18.29 44.66 -38.44
N VAL A 374 18.99 44.75 -39.58
CA VAL A 374 19.00 45.96 -40.43
C VAL A 374 17.65 46.16 -41.12
N LEU A 375 17.00 45.10 -41.60
CA LEU A 375 15.65 45.16 -42.19
C LEU A 375 14.59 45.58 -41.16
N GLY A 376 14.67 45.05 -39.94
CA GLY A 376 13.76 45.43 -38.84
C GLY A 376 13.88 46.90 -38.45
N ALA A 377 15.11 47.42 -38.33
CA ALA A 377 15.34 48.83 -38.00
C ALA A 377 14.86 49.78 -39.11
N ALA A 378 15.02 49.39 -40.39
CA ALA A 378 14.53 50.18 -41.51
C ALA A 378 12.99 50.27 -41.54
N LEU A 379 12.29 49.16 -41.27
CA LEU A 379 10.83 49.12 -41.24
C LEU A 379 10.25 49.94 -40.07
N LEU A 380 10.88 49.92 -38.90
CA LEU A 380 10.51 50.77 -37.77
C LEU A 380 10.75 52.25 -38.07
N GLY A 381 11.86 52.59 -38.73
CA GLY A 381 12.16 53.96 -39.16
C GLY A 381 11.12 54.53 -40.13
N VAL A 382 10.72 53.75 -41.15
CA VAL A 382 9.67 54.15 -42.11
C VAL A 382 8.31 54.30 -41.44
N SER A 383 7.98 53.41 -40.49
CA SER A 383 6.71 53.47 -39.75
C SER A 383 6.64 54.71 -38.84
N CYS A 384 7.73 55.03 -38.14
CA CYS A 384 7.83 56.24 -37.34
C CYS A 384 7.76 57.51 -38.19
N TRP A 385 8.38 57.52 -39.37
CA TRP A 385 8.32 58.65 -40.30
C TRP A 385 6.91 58.88 -40.86
N GLN A 386 6.19 57.81 -41.24
CA GLN A 386 4.80 57.93 -41.68
C GLN A 386 3.86 58.40 -40.56
N LEU A 387 4.05 57.92 -39.33
CA LEU A 387 3.27 58.41 -38.18
C LEU A 387 3.56 59.87 -37.85
N TRP A 388 4.78 60.35 -38.10
CA TRP A 388 5.15 61.75 -37.92
C TRP A 388 4.59 62.67 -39.01
N THR A 389 4.54 62.22 -40.27
CA THR A 389 3.97 63.00 -41.38
C THR A 389 2.44 63.07 -41.31
N LEU A 390 1.78 62.03 -40.79
CA LEU A 390 0.33 61.99 -40.56
C LEU A 390 -0.13 62.78 -39.32
N ARG A 391 0.78 63.12 -38.40
CA ARG A 391 0.50 63.93 -37.20
C ARG A 391 0.68 65.43 -37.39
N ARG A 392 1.02 65.92 -38.59
CA ARG A 392 1.05 67.37 -38.85
C ARG A 392 -0.38 67.92 -38.87
N PRO A 393 -0.77 68.80 -37.93
CA PRO A 393 -2.06 69.47 -37.99
C PRO A 393 -2.07 70.36 -39.23
N GLY A 394 -3.07 70.20 -40.09
CA GLY A 394 -3.31 71.09 -41.21
C GLY A 394 -3.37 72.53 -40.71
N ARG A 395 -2.46 73.37 -41.18
CA ARG A 395 -2.56 74.82 -41.02
C ARG A 395 -3.75 75.29 -41.82
N ALA A 396 -4.86 75.51 -41.12
CA ALA A 396 -5.97 76.28 -41.59
C ALA A 396 -5.53 77.72 -41.91
N GLY A 397 -5.84 78.16 -43.13
CA GLY A 397 -6.34 79.50 -43.45
C GLY A 397 -5.33 80.66 -43.57
N ARG A 398 -5.34 81.29 -44.75
CA ARG A 398 -5.69 82.71 -45.01
C ARG A 398 -4.99 83.25 -46.26
N ARG A 399 -5.68 83.31 -47.40
CA ARG A 399 -6.30 84.53 -47.98
C ARG A 399 -6.90 84.19 -49.33
#